data_AF-A0A6G0EGR1-F1
#
_entry.id   AF-A0A6G0EGR1-F1
#
_cell.length_a   1.000
_cell.length_b   1.000
_cell.length_c   1.000
_cell.angle_alpha   90.00
_cell.angle_beta   90.00
_cell.angle_gamma   90.00
#
_symmetry.space_group_name_H-M   'P 1'
#
loop_
_entity.id
_entity.type
_entity.pdbx_description
1 polymer ?
#
loop_
_entity_poly.entity_id
_entity_poly.type
_entity_poly.pdbx_seq_one_letter_code
_entity_poly.pdbx_strand_id
1 'polypeptide(L)'
;MDINWRAVLYGFATNIVLGLLSGFVIPFTDVALPVVGAGLAGLIAGGVAGYYNNRSTMSDATHGALAVVIGALIVGVILTVLGTLVAGIFGLGAGLGLLVLIFVAGIPGAVGGIIGGYINSGRGEAAGRPAA
;
A
#
# COMPACT_ATOMS: atom_id res chain seq x y z
N MET A 1 -15.42 13.84 -1.22
CA MET A 1 -14.61 12.92 -0.40
C MET A 1 -13.44 13.72 0.11
N ASP A 2 -13.32 13.88 1.42
CA ASP A 2 -12.14 14.52 2.01
C ASP A 2 -11.06 13.46 2.20
N ILE A 3 -9.84 13.75 1.73
CA ILE A 3 -8.71 12.84 1.87
C ILE A 3 -8.11 13.03 3.27
N ASN A 4 -8.17 11.98 4.08
CA ASN A 4 -7.47 11.87 5.34
C ASN A 4 -6.01 11.45 5.10
N TRP A 5 -5.14 12.44 4.89
CA TRP A 5 -3.72 12.24 4.65
C TRP A 5 -2.98 11.48 5.75
N ARG A 6 -3.48 11.51 7.00
CA ARG A 6 -2.87 10.74 8.10
C ARG A 6 -3.07 9.25 7.90
N ALA A 7 -4.27 8.84 7.45
CA ALA A 7 -4.56 7.44 7.14
C ALA A 7 -3.68 6.93 5.99
N VAL A 8 -3.53 7.74 4.94
CA VAL A 8 -2.63 7.45 3.81
C VAL A 8 -1.18 7.29 4.29
N LEU A 9 -0.72 8.19 5.16
CA LEU A 9 0.64 8.15 5.72
C LEU A 9 0.88 6.89 6.56
N TYR A 10 -0.08 6.45 7.37
CA TYR A 10 0.05 5.22 8.16
C TYR A 10 0.09 3.97 7.29
N GLY A 11 -0.75 3.90 6.25
CA GLY A 11 -0.69 2.81 5.27
C GLY A 11 0.67 2.79 4.54
N PHE A 12 1.15 3.94 4.10
CA PHE A 12 2.47 4.07 3.47
C PHE A 12 3.62 3.65 4.40
N ALA A 13 3.64 4.15 5.63
CA ALA A 13 4.67 3.79 6.61
C ALA A 13 4.66 2.29 6.90
N THR A 14 3.47 1.68 7.00
CA THR A 14 3.33 0.23 7.14
C THR A 14 3.95 -0.50 5.95
N ASN A 15 3.69 -0.03 4.73
CA ASN A 15 4.26 -0.63 3.52
C ASN A 15 5.80 -0.57 3.50
N ILE A 16 6.39 0.55 3.92
CA ILE A 16 7.85 0.68 4.07
C ILE A 16 8.37 -0.36 5.07
N VAL A 17 7.78 -0.38 6.27
CA VAL A 17 8.21 -1.29 7.35
C VAL A 17 8.11 -2.74 6.91
N LEU A 18 6.98 -3.13 6.29
CA LEU A 18 6.80 -4.47 5.74
C LEU A 18 7.87 -4.77 4.68
N GLY A 19 8.07 -3.87 3.73
CA GLY A 19 9.10 -4.05 2.71
C GLY A 19 10.47 -4.26 3.33
N LEU A 20 10.88 -3.41 4.28
CA LEU A 20 12.19 -3.47 4.95
C LEU A 20 12.36 -4.78 5.76
N LEU A 21 11.34 -5.18 6.51
CA LEU A 21 11.39 -6.37 7.37
C LEU A 21 11.37 -7.68 6.58
N SER A 22 10.70 -7.69 5.44
CA SER A 22 10.44 -8.91 4.69
C SER A 22 11.36 -9.09 3.48
N GLY A 23 12.21 -8.11 3.17
CA GLY A 23 13.02 -8.10 1.96
C GLY A 23 12.21 -7.83 0.68
N PHE A 24 10.89 -7.63 0.78
CA PHE A 24 9.99 -7.35 -0.34
C PHE A 24 10.13 -5.94 -0.94
N VAL A 25 11.05 -5.08 -0.45
CA VAL A 25 11.32 -3.75 -1.07
C VAL A 25 11.81 -3.89 -2.51
N ILE A 26 12.33 -5.05 -2.92
CA ILE A 26 12.68 -5.25 -4.31
C ILE A 26 11.52 -5.98 -5.01
N PRO A 27 10.58 -5.24 -5.65
CA PRO A 27 9.69 -5.88 -6.59
C PRO A 27 10.54 -6.64 -7.61
N PHE A 28 10.13 -7.88 -7.92
CA PHE A 28 10.77 -8.79 -8.90
C PHE A 28 12.05 -9.55 -8.46
N THR A 29 12.45 -9.58 -7.18
CA THR A 29 13.59 -10.45 -6.76
C THR A 29 13.22 -11.88 -6.42
N ASP A 30 11.95 -12.16 -6.14
CA ASP A 30 11.51 -13.51 -5.82
C ASP A 30 10.94 -14.19 -7.06
N VAL A 31 11.73 -15.06 -7.69
CA VAL A 31 11.37 -15.74 -8.96
C VAL A 31 10.13 -16.63 -8.81
N ALA A 32 9.78 -17.02 -7.58
CA ALA A 32 8.65 -17.90 -7.34
C ALA A 32 7.30 -17.16 -7.35
N LEU A 33 7.14 -16.04 -6.62
CA LEU A 33 5.83 -15.37 -6.45
C LEU A 33 5.93 -13.84 -6.13
N PRO A 34 6.44 -12.98 -7.03
CA PRO A 34 6.54 -11.53 -6.79
C PRO A 34 5.18 -10.87 -6.51
N VAL A 35 4.12 -11.42 -7.12
CA VAL A 35 2.75 -10.92 -7.04
C VAL A 35 2.12 -11.16 -5.65
N VAL A 36 2.49 -12.26 -4.98
CA VAL A 36 1.85 -12.65 -3.72
C VAL A 36 2.31 -11.76 -2.59
N GLY A 37 3.61 -11.49 -2.46
CA GLY A 37 4.06 -10.62 -1.37
C GLY A 37 3.84 -9.14 -1.62
N ALA A 38 3.94 -8.66 -2.88
CA ALA A 38 3.53 -7.29 -3.22
C ALA A 38 2.01 -7.11 -2.99
N GLY A 39 1.21 -8.12 -3.33
CA GLY A 39 -0.23 -8.13 -3.09
C GLY A 39 -0.59 -8.16 -1.61
N LEU A 40 0.08 -9.00 -0.80
CA LEU A 40 -0.13 -9.09 0.65
C LEU A 40 0.33 -7.82 1.37
N ALA A 41 1.50 -7.28 1.02
CA ALA A 41 1.96 -6.01 1.57
C ALA A 41 0.98 -4.87 1.22
N GLY A 42 0.51 -4.83 -0.03
CA GLY A 42 -0.52 -3.90 -0.47
C GLY A 42 -1.84 -4.06 0.30
N LEU A 43 -2.30 -5.29 0.55
CA LEU A 43 -3.48 -5.58 1.36
C LEU A 43 -3.33 -5.10 2.79
N ILE A 44 -2.19 -5.36 3.44
CA ILE A 44 -1.96 -4.95 4.83
C ILE A 44 -1.84 -3.42 4.92
N ALA A 45 -1.01 -2.81 4.07
CA ALA A 45 -0.84 -1.36 4.02
C ALA A 45 -2.15 -0.63 3.71
N GLY A 46 -2.89 -1.13 2.72
CA GLY A 46 -4.23 -0.65 2.39
C GLY A 46 -5.18 -0.78 3.56
N GLY A 47 -5.18 -1.93 4.25
CA GLY A 47 -5.99 -2.18 5.43
C GLY A 47 -5.67 -1.26 6.59
N VAL A 48 -4.40 -0.94 6.83
CA VAL A 48 -4.04 0.07 7.83
C VAL A 48 -4.63 1.43 7.47
N ALA A 49 -4.53 1.87 6.21
CA ALA A 49 -5.13 3.14 5.79
C ALA A 49 -6.66 3.13 5.94
N GLY A 50 -7.34 2.06 5.55
CA GLY A 50 -8.79 1.90 5.74
C GLY A 50 -9.20 1.88 7.20
N TYR A 51 -8.46 1.17 8.05
CA TYR A 51 -8.70 1.09 9.50
C TYR A 51 -8.65 2.46 10.17
N TYR A 52 -7.67 3.30 9.80
CA TYR A 52 -7.54 4.64 10.35
C TYR A 52 -8.48 5.67 9.72
N ASN A 53 -8.96 5.44 8.49
CA ASN A 53 -9.96 6.31 7.88
C ASN A 53 -11.37 6.04 8.45
N ASN A 54 -11.80 4.77 8.43
CA ASN A 54 -13.05 4.25 9.01
C ASN A 54 -14.26 5.17 8.80
N ARG A 55 -14.57 5.49 7.54
CA ARG A 55 -15.73 6.34 7.20
C ARG A 55 -16.79 5.60 6.40
N SER A 56 -16.39 5.01 5.28
CA SER A 56 -17.31 4.30 4.38
C SER A 56 -16.50 3.40 3.47
N THR A 57 -17.11 2.32 2.97
CA THR A 57 -16.46 1.33 2.10
C THR A 57 -15.72 1.98 0.93
N MET A 58 -16.35 2.93 0.25
CA MET A 58 -15.73 3.62 -0.89
C MET A 58 -14.61 4.56 -0.47
N SER A 59 -14.73 5.21 0.70
CA SER A 59 -13.68 6.06 1.27
C SER A 59 -12.47 5.23 1.72
N ASP A 60 -12.70 4.12 2.39
CA ASP A 60 -11.62 3.28 2.91
C ASP A 60 -10.88 2.59 1.76
N ALA A 61 -11.59 2.18 0.71
CA ALA A 61 -11.00 1.69 -0.54
C ALA A 61 -10.07 2.72 -1.21
N THR A 62 -10.51 3.98 -1.34
CA THR A 62 -9.69 5.01 -2.00
C THR A 62 -8.46 5.36 -1.18
N HIS A 63 -8.56 5.43 0.15
CA HIS A 63 -7.41 5.69 1.01
C HIS A 63 -6.41 4.53 1.01
N GLY A 64 -6.90 3.29 0.99
CA GLY A 64 -6.06 2.11 0.83
C GLY A 64 -5.32 2.09 -0.50
N ALA A 65 -6.01 2.37 -1.60
CA ALA A 65 -5.40 2.48 -2.93
C ALA A 65 -4.35 3.60 -2.99
N LEU A 66 -4.69 4.79 -2.47
CA LEU A 66 -3.79 5.94 -2.44
C LEU A 66 -2.53 5.67 -1.62
N ALA A 67 -2.66 5.03 -0.46
CA ALA A 67 -1.52 4.69 0.39
C ALA A 67 -0.50 3.82 -0.35
N VAL A 68 -0.99 2.80 -1.08
CA VAL A 68 -0.12 1.89 -1.84
C VAL A 68 0.44 2.56 -3.09
N VAL A 69 -0.38 3.24 -3.89
CA VAL A 69 0.06 3.88 -5.14
C VAL A 69 1.05 5.01 -4.88
N ILE A 70 0.77 5.90 -3.93
CA ILE A 70 1.68 7.01 -3.59
C ILE A 70 2.99 6.43 -3.05
N GLY A 71 2.91 5.41 -2.20
CA GLY A 71 4.10 4.76 -1.67
C GLY A 71 4.96 4.12 -2.76
N ALA A 72 4.33 3.38 -3.66
CA ALA A 72 4.98 2.76 -4.79
C ALA A 72 5.56 3.80 -5.77
N LEU A 73 4.90 4.95 -5.97
CA LEU A 73 5.43 6.05 -6.77
C LEU A 73 6.71 6.63 -6.15
N ILE A 74 6.69 6.94 -4.86
CA ILE A 74 7.86 7.49 -4.17
C ILE A 74 9.03 6.51 -4.26
N VAL A 75 8.80 5.24 -3.92
CA VAL A 75 9.84 4.20 -3.97
C VAL A 75 10.30 3.97 -5.40
N GLY A 76 9.38 3.88 -6.36
CA GLY A 76 9.69 3.66 -7.77
C GLY A 76 10.52 4.78 -8.37
N VAL A 77 10.25 6.04 -8.03
CA VAL A 77 11.07 7.18 -8.47
C VAL A 77 12.48 7.11 -7.86
N ILE A 78 12.58 6.83 -6.56
CA ILE A 78 13.89 6.69 -5.89
C ILE A 78 14.71 5.57 -6.54
N LEU A 79 14.10 4.39 -6.73
CA LEU A 79 14.75 3.25 -7.37
C LEU A 79 15.10 3.53 -8.83
N THR A 80 14.27 4.26 -9.58
CA THR A 80 14.57 4.66 -10.96
C THR A 80 15.80 5.57 -11.00
N VAL A 81 15.86 6.56 -10.11
CA VAL A 81 17.01 7.48 -10.03
C VAL A 81 18.28 6.73 -9.66
N LEU A 82 18.24 5.94 -8.58
CA LEU A 82 19.39 5.15 -8.13
C LEU A 82 19.83 4.12 -9.19
N GLY A 83 18.87 3.42 -9.78
CA GLY A 83 19.12 2.46 -10.86
C GLY A 83 19.76 3.13 -12.07
N THR A 84 19.28 4.31 -12.45
CA THR A 84 19.88 5.10 -13.55
C THR A 84 21.30 5.53 -13.21
N LEU A 85 21.56 5.96 -11.97
CA LEU A 85 22.91 6.36 -11.53
C LEU A 85 23.90 5.18 -11.53
N VAL A 86 23.45 3.98 -11.20
CA VAL A 86 24.31 2.79 -11.09
C VAL A 86 24.44 2.04 -12.42
N ALA A 87 23.36 1.90 -13.18
CA ALA A 87 23.26 1.05 -14.37
C ALA A 87 22.99 1.84 -15.67
N GLY A 88 23.00 3.18 -15.62
CA GLY A 88 22.80 4.05 -16.78
C GLY A 88 21.44 3.83 -17.44
N ILE A 89 21.44 3.70 -18.77
CA ILE A 89 20.21 3.57 -19.56
C ILE A 89 19.42 2.29 -19.27
N PHE A 90 20.09 1.22 -18.84
CA PHE A 90 19.42 -0.02 -18.45
C PHE A 90 18.65 0.16 -17.14
N GLY A 91 19.23 0.90 -16.19
CA GLY A 91 18.56 1.26 -14.94
C GLY A 91 17.36 2.17 -15.16
N LEU A 92 17.48 3.13 -16.10
CA LEU A 92 16.37 3.98 -16.52
C LEU A 92 15.23 3.15 -17.14
N GLY A 93 15.55 2.25 -18.06
CA GLY A 93 14.56 1.38 -18.70
C GLY A 93 13.80 0.50 -17.69
N ALA A 94 14.54 -0.13 -16.76
CA ALA A 94 13.94 -0.92 -15.69
C ALA A 94 13.03 -0.08 -14.78
N GLY A 95 13.49 1.11 -14.37
CA GLY A 95 12.72 2.02 -13.53
C GLY A 95 11.42 2.50 -14.19
N LEU A 96 11.49 2.89 -15.47
CA LEU A 96 10.30 3.29 -16.24
C LEU A 96 9.31 2.12 -16.39
N GLY A 97 9.78 0.90 -16.63
CA GLY A 97 8.93 -0.29 -16.67
C GLY A 97 8.22 -0.53 -15.33
N LEU A 98 8.92 -0.30 -14.22
CA LEU A 98 8.36 -0.38 -12.87
C LEU A 98 7.25 0.65 -12.64
N LEU A 99 7.47 1.90 -13.06
CA LEU A 99 6.50 3.00 -12.88
C LEU A 99 5.17 2.73 -13.59
N VAL A 100 5.21 2.08 -14.76
CA VAL A 100 3.98 1.70 -15.51
C VAL A 100 3.11 0.72 -14.72
N LEU A 101 3.71 -0.16 -13.93
CA LEU A 101 3.00 -1.22 -13.21
C LEU A 101 2.43 -0.78 -11.86
N ILE A 102 2.78 0.42 -11.37
CA ILE A 102 2.39 0.89 -10.02
C ILE A 102 0.87 0.95 -9.84
N PHE A 103 0.11 1.33 -10.87
CA PHE A 103 -1.34 1.44 -10.75
C PHE A 103 -2.02 0.10 -10.46
N VAL A 104 -1.42 -1.01 -10.89
CA VAL A 104 -1.93 -2.36 -10.59
C VAL A 104 -1.81 -2.68 -9.10
N ALA A 105 -0.78 -2.16 -8.42
CA ALA A 105 -0.60 -2.32 -6.98
C ALA A 105 -1.68 -1.60 -6.16
N GLY A 106 -2.40 -0.64 -6.74
CA GLY A 106 -3.54 0.01 -6.09
C GLY A 106 -4.72 -0.92 -5.80
N ILE A 107 -4.87 -2.00 -6.59
CA ILE A 107 -5.97 -2.97 -6.43
C ILE A 107 -5.92 -3.67 -5.06
N PRO A 108 -4.83 -4.35 -4.67
CA PRO A 108 -4.74 -4.93 -3.33
C PRO A 108 -4.81 -3.88 -2.23
N GLY A 109 -4.31 -2.66 -2.46
CA GLY A 109 -4.47 -1.53 -1.54
C GLY A 109 -5.94 -1.17 -1.29
N ALA A 110 -6.75 -1.10 -2.34
CA ALA A 110 -8.18 -0.81 -2.24
C ALA A 110 -8.93 -1.91 -1.48
N VAL A 111 -8.67 -3.18 -1.81
CA VAL A 111 -9.25 -4.33 -1.12
C VAL A 111 -8.87 -4.33 0.36
N GLY A 112 -7.60 -4.06 0.65
CA GLY A 112 -7.09 -3.91 2.00
C GLY A 112 -7.86 -2.83 2.75
N GLY A 113 -7.98 -1.64 2.15
CA GLY A 113 -8.70 -0.50 2.72
C GLY A 113 -10.13 -0.84 3.14
N ILE A 114 -10.88 -1.52 2.27
CA ILE A 114 -12.22 -2.01 2.59
C ILE A 114 -12.22 -2.89 3.84
N ILE A 115 -11.34 -3.90 3.87
CA ILE A 115 -11.23 -4.85 4.99
C ILE A 115 -10.87 -4.11 6.29
N GLY A 116 -9.90 -3.20 6.23
CA GLY A 116 -9.46 -2.43 7.38
C GLY A 116 -10.55 -1.56 7.99
N GLY A 117 -11.32 -0.87 7.13
CA GLY A 117 -12.48 -0.08 7.55
C GLY A 117 -13.53 -0.93 8.27
N TYR A 118 -13.91 -2.07 7.68
CA TYR A 118 -14.86 -2.99 8.31
C TYR A 118 -14.40 -3.50 9.68
N ILE A 119 -13.11 -3.84 9.84
CA ILE A 119 -12.56 -4.30 11.12
C ILE A 119 -12.69 -3.23 12.21
N ASN A 120 -12.45 -1.95 11.88
CA ASN A 120 -12.58 -0.87 12.86
C ASN A 120 -14.05 -0.52 13.16
N SER A 121 -14.91 -0.56 12.15
CA SER A 121 -16.34 -0.30 12.30
C SER A 121 -17.00 -1.28 13.30
N GLY A 122 -16.69 -2.58 13.20
CA GLY A 122 -17.21 -3.59 14.14
C GLY A 122 -16.70 -3.44 15.58
N ARG A 123 -15.55 -2.78 15.80
CA ARG A 123 -15.05 -2.48 17.16
C ARG A 123 -15.84 -1.37 17.84
N GLY A 124 -16.26 -0.34 17.09
CA GLY A 124 -17.08 0.75 17.62
C GLY A 124 -18.44 0.26 18.14
N GLU A 125 -19.05 -0.69 17.43
CA GLU A 125 -20.33 -1.30 17.82
C GLU A 125 -20.22 -2.24 19.02
N ALA A 126 -19.11 -2.99 19.12
CA ALA A 126 -18.88 -3.89 20.25
C ALA A 126 -18.57 -3.15 21.56
N ALA A 127 -17.84 -2.03 21.50
CA ALA A 127 -17.52 -1.22 22.68
C ALA A 127 -18.72 -0.41 23.21
N GLY A 128 -19.75 -0.20 22.39
CA GLY A 128 -20.98 0.52 22.76
C GLY A 128 -22.07 -0.33 23.42
N ARG A 129 -21.93 -1.66 23.45
CA ARG A 129 -22.89 -2.53 24.14
C ARG A 129 -22.59 -2.55 25.65
N PRO A 130 -23.49 -2.07 26.53
CA PRO A 130 -23.33 -2.31 27.95
C PRO A 130 -23.35 -3.83 28.16
N ALA A 131 -22.34 -4.34 28.87
CA ALA A 131 -22.33 -5.71 29.32
C ALA A 131 -23.59 -5.92 30.17
N ALA A 132 -24.50 -6.74 29.65
CA ALA A 132 -25.71 -7.14 30.36
C ALA A 132 -25.38 -8.12 31.49
#